data_AF-A0A9P7EC69-F1
#
_entry.id   AF-A0A9P7EC69-F1
#
_cell.length_a   1.000
_cell.length_b   1.000
_cell.length_c   1.000
_cell.angle_alpha   90.00
_cell.angle_beta   90.00
_cell.angle_gamma   90.00
#
_symmetry.space_group_name_H-M   'P 1'
#
loop_
_entity.id
_entity.type
_entity.pdbx_description
1 polymer ?
#
loop_
_entity_poly.entity_id
_entity_poly.type
_entity_poly.pdbx_seq_one_letter_code
_entity_poly.pdbx_strand_id
1 'polypeptide(L)'
;MVDWNDPGFEVKLEMLSVQLLYAIFGLYSWEYIRSSHVEIALLRRQLSFRWALLSYITARFSFLIATILLAMRSSPFHTSMSCQSMDFAIMFLTNIAIGCSTTNLMIRTWLIWKTSCLLRLLLVLLSLGHWTLLTLFPTTARASTINGICVVHFVNPAYASAVVIYTMSYDLVLLVFTVIGLLKMPSSSTLWKTLVKQGVIYFVLNFVVNLILLVLNRLNLNPIMDAILGMPAACIWSGLSSRFPV
;
A
#
# COMPACT_ATOMS: atom_id res chain seq x y z
N MET A 1 -4.57 -31.20 14.49
CA MET A 1 -4.33 -30.15 13.48
C MET A 1 -5.47 -29.16 13.59
N VAL A 2 -5.18 -27.86 13.57
CA VAL A 2 -6.23 -26.82 13.56
C VAL A 2 -6.86 -26.83 12.17
N ASP A 3 -8.20 -26.93 12.09
CA ASP A 3 -8.92 -26.80 10.83
C ASP A 3 -9.13 -25.30 10.55
N TRP A 4 -8.48 -24.79 9.51
CA TRP A 4 -8.51 -23.38 9.14
C TRP A 4 -9.72 -23.00 8.28
N ASN A 5 -10.49 -24.00 7.83
CA ASN A 5 -11.71 -23.86 7.05
C ASN A 5 -12.98 -24.16 7.87
N ASP A 6 -12.86 -24.28 9.20
CA ASP A 6 -14.04 -24.40 10.07
C ASP A 6 -14.84 -23.10 10.06
N PRO A 7 -16.13 -23.09 9.66
CA PRO A 7 -16.94 -21.87 9.53
C PRO A 7 -17.04 -21.07 10.84
N GLY A 8 -16.97 -21.74 12.00
CA GLY A 8 -16.92 -21.05 13.29
C GLY A 8 -15.64 -20.25 13.50
N PHE A 9 -14.51 -20.78 13.01
CA PHE A 9 -13.22 -20.10 13.02
C PHE A 9 -13.16 -18.95 12.01
N GLU A 10 -13.70 -19.13 10.79
CA GLU A 10 -13.72 -18.08 9.75
C GLU A 10 -14.46 -16.83 10.22
N VAL A 11 -15.64 -16.99 10.81
CA VAL A 11 -16.45 -15.88 11.33
C VAL A 11 -15.73 -15.13 12.45
N LYS A 12 -15.04 -15.85 13.34
CA LYS A 12 -14.24 -15.23 14.40
C LYS A 12 -13.07 -14.44 13.82
N LEU A 13 -12.42 -14.96 12.80
CA LEU A 13 -11.33 -14.30 12.13
C LEU A 13 -11.80 -13.07 11.35
N GLU A 14 -12.96 -13.13 10.71
CA GLU A 14 -13.59 -12.00 10.05
C GLU A 14 -13.83 -10.85 11.04
N MET A 15 -14.41 -11.14 12.22
CA MET A 15 -14.61 -10.13 13.27
C MET A 15 -13.28 -9.50 13.71
N LEU A 16 -12.24 -10.31 13.92
CA LEU A 16 -10.91 -9.80 14.27
C LEU A 16 -10.33 -8.92 13.17
N SER A 17 -10.51 -9.28 11.90
CA SER A 17 -10.04 -8.51 10.75
C SER A 17 -10.73 -7.15 10.66
N VAL A 18 -12.04 -7.09 10.95
CA VAL A 18 -12.82 -5.84 10.99
C VAL A 18 -12.39 -4.96 12.16
N GLN A 19 -12.13 -5.53 13.34
CA GLN A 19 -11.61 -4.77 14.48
C GLN A 19 -10.21 -4.18 14.18
N LEU A 20 -9.32 -4.98 13.60
CA LEU A 20 -8.00 -4.53 13.17
C LEU A 20 -8.11 -3.40 12.14
N LEU A 21 -9.03 -3.53 11.18
CA LEU A 21 -9.30 -2.50 10.19
C LEU A 21 -9.71 -1.17 10.85
N TYR A 22 -10.69 -1.19 11.78
CA TYR A 22 -11.12 0.04 12.46
C TYR A 22 -9.98 0.68 13.27
N ALA A 23 -9.11 -0.14 13.88
CA ALA A 23 -7.92 0.37 14.55
C ALA A 23 -6.95 1.06 13.57
N ILE A 24 -6.69 0.46 12.41
CA ILE A 24 -5.85 1.05 11.36
C ILE A 24 -6.49 2.33 10.80
N PHE A 25 -7.80 2.32 10.56
CA PHE A 25 -8.53 3.50 10.11
C PHE A 25 -8.40 4.65 11.11
N GLY A 26 -8.55 4.38 12.41
CA GLY A 26 -8.39 5.38 13.46
C GLY A 26 -6.96 5.94 13.51
N LEU A 27 -5.94 5.06 13.50
CA LEU A 27 -4.53 5.46 13.50
C LEU A 27 -4.16 6.27 12.25
N TYR A 28 -4.61 5.83 11.07
CA TYR A 28 -4.33 6.52 9.82
C TYR A 28 -5.06 7.87 9.75
N SER A 29 -6.33 7.92 10.18
CA SER A 29 -7.09 9.18 10.24
C SER A 29 -6.43 10.18 11.19
N TRP A 30 -5.91 9.71 12.33
CA TRP A 30 -5.15 10.54 13.26
C TRP A 30 -3.89 11.14 12.61
N GLU A 31 -3.07 10.30 11.97
CA GLU A 31 -1.87 10.75 11.26
C GLU A 31 -2.21 11.66 10.07
N TYR A 32 -3.33 11.42 9.38
CA TYR A 32 -3.82 12.25 8.29
C TYR A 32 -4.20 13.65 8.78
N ILE A 33 -5.00 13.76 9.83
CA ILE A 33 -5.40 15.05 10.43
C ILE A 33 -4.16 15.82 10.87
N ARG A 34 -3.21 15.16 11.56
CA ARG A 34 -1.98 15.81 12.04
C ARG A 34 -1.11 16.34 10.90
N SER A 35 -1.11 15.66 9.76
CA SER A 35 -0.28 16.00 8.61
C SER A 35 -1.00 16.82 7.54
N SER A 36 -2.28 17.14 7.74
CA SER A 36 -3.13 17.86 6.78
C SER A 36 -2.62 19.27 6.45
N HIS A 37 -1.80 19.87 7.32
CA HIS A 37 -1.18 21.18 7.10
C HIS A 37 -0.39 21.25 5.79
N VAL A 38 0.31 20.17 5.42
CA VAL A 38 1.13 20.11 4.19
C VAL A 38 0.25 20.15 2.95
N GLU A 39 -0.85 19.38 2.95
CA GLU A 39 -1.81 19.28 1.85
C GLU A 39 -2.58 20.59 1.67
N ILE A 40 -2.96 21.24 2.77
CA ILE A 40 -3.61 22.56 2.75
C ILE A 40 -2.66 23.63 2.20
N ALA A 41 -1.38 23.62 2.59
CA ALA A 41 -0.37 24.54 2.03
C ALA A 41 -0.18 24.33 0.52
N LEU A 42 -0.25 23.08 0.07
CA LEU A 42 -0.24 22.69 -1.34
C LEU A 42 -1.44 23.18 -2.13
N LEU A 43 -2.64 22.98 -1.59
CA LEU A 43 -3.88 23.43 -2.20
C LEU A 43 -3.92 24.96 -2.29
N ARG A 44 -3.33 25.65 -1.30
CA ARG A 44 -3.14 27.10 -1.28
C ARG A 44 -2.01 27.60 -2.19
N ARG A 45 -1.43 26.74 -3.05
CA ARG A 45 -0.31 27.06 -3.97
C ARG A 45 0.93 27.66 -3.30
N GLN A 46 1.12 27.41 -2.01
CA GLN A 46 2.30 27.90 -1.29
C GLN A 46 3.57 27.09 -1.61
N LEU A 47 3.40 25.94 -2.28
CA LEU A 47 4.48 25.03 -2.68
C LEU A 47 4.55 24.93 -4.21
N SER A 48 5.77 24.99 -4.76
CA SER A 48 6.02 24.79 -6.19
C SER A 48 5.58 23.39 -6.63
N PHE A 49 4.90 23.28 -7.77
CA PHE A 49 4.42 21.99 -8.30
C PHE A 49 5.60 21.06 -8.61
N ARG A 50 5.59 19.86 -8.02
CA ARG A 50 6.57 18.80 -8.25
C ARG A 50 5.84 17.49 -8.51
N TRP A 51 6.29 16.71 -9.50
CA TRP A 51 5.67 15.43 -9.84
C TRP A 51 5.63 14.44 -8.66
N ALA A 52 6.65 14.44 -7.81
CA ALA A 52 6.68 13.64 -6.57
C ALA A 52 5.54 13.98 -5.60
N LEU A 53 5.01 15.20 -5.68
CA LEU A 53 3.98 15.68 -4.78
C LEU A 53 2.59 15.22 -5.21
N LEU A 54 2.39 15.03 -6.52
CA LEU A 54 1.16 14.48 -7.06
C LEU A 54 1.00 13.01 -6.64
N SER A 55 2.03 12.18 -6.86
CA SER A 55 2.03 10.78 -6.41
C SER A 55 1.90 10.66 -4.89
N TYR A 56 2.48 11.59 -4.12
CA TYR A 56 2.29 11.65 -2.68
C TYR A 56 0.82 11.89 -2.27
N ILE A 57 0.20 12.94 -2.81
CA ILE A 57 -1.19 13.30 -2.49
C ILE A 57 -2.13 12.17 -2.93
N THR A 58 -1.98 11.66 -4.16
CA THR A 58 -2.82 10.59 -4.67
C THR A 58 -2.73 9.34 -3.79
N ALA A 59 -1.53 8.95 -3.35
CA ALA A 59 -1.38 7.78 -2.46
C ALA A 59 -2.21 7.93 -1.18
N ARG A 60 -2.16 9.11 -0.55
CA ARG A 60 -2.85 9.38 0.70
C ARG A 60 -4.36 9.42 0.56
N PHE A 61 -4.87 10.14 -0.43
CA PHE A 61 -6.31 10.24 -0.67
C PHE A 61 -6.88 8.89 -1.08
N SER A 62 -6.19 8.15 -1.95
CA SER A 62 -6.64 6.81 -2.36
C SER A 62 -6.72 5.85 -1.18
N PHE A 63 -5.73 5.84 -0.28
CA PHE A 63 -5.79 5.00 0.93
C PHE A 63 -6.89 5.44 1.89
N LEU A 64 -7.07 6.75 2.11
CA LEU A 64 -8.14 7.27 2.96
C LEU A 64 -9.53 6.84 2.43
N ILE A 65 -9.79 7.04 1.14
CA ILE A 65 -11.05 6.64 0.50
C ILE A 65 -11.24 5.12 0.59
N ALA A 66 -10.19 4.32 0.35
CA ALA A 66 -10.27 2.87 0.47
C ALA A 66 -10.68 2.42 1.88
N THR A 67 -10.08 3.02 2.92
CA THR A 67 -10.43 2.70 4.31
C THR A 67 -11.85 3.13 4.70
N ILE A 68 -12.34 4.26 4.16
CA ILE A 68 -13.73 4.71 4.35
C ILE A 68 -14.70 3.74 3.67
N LEU A 69 -14.44 3.36 2.42
CA LEU A 69 -15.28 2.39 1.70
C LEU A 69 -15.31 1.03 2.41
N LEU A 70 -14.17 0.60 2.95
CA LEU A 70 -14.09 -0.64 3.70
C LEU A 70 -14.82 -0.55 5.06
N ALA A 71 -14.79 0.60 5.74
CA ALA A 71 -15.61 0.84 6.92
C ALA A 71 -17.12 0.89 6.60
N MET A 72 -17.51 1.44 5.45
CA MET A 72 -18.89 1.42 4.96
C MET A 72 -19.35 0.01 4.62
N ARG A 73 -18.49 -0.82 4.02
CA ARG A 73 -18.76 -2.23 3.73
C ARG A 73 -19.12 -3.03 4.99
N SER A 74 -18.42 -2.78 6.09
CA SER A 74 -18.66 -3.45 7.38
C SER A 74 -19.82 -2.85 8.18
N SER A 75 -20.41 -1.74 7.73
CA SER A 75 -21.48 -1.07 8.46
C SER A 75 -22.86 -1.68 8.15
N PRO A 76 -23.80 -1.73 9.11
CA PRO A 76 -25.16 -2.23 8.90
C PRO A 76 -26.03 -1.29 8.04
N PHE A 77 -25.51 -0.11 7.67
CA PHE A 77 -26.22 0.83 6.81
C PHE A 77 -26.08 0.37 5.35
N HIS A 78 -27.09 -0.36 4.86
CA HIS A 78 -27.13 -0.83 3.49
C HIS A 78 -27.02 0.33 2.50
N THR A 79 -25.91 0.39 1.76
CA THR A 79 -25.83 1.18 0.53
C THR A 79 -26.35 0.33 -0.62
N SER A 80 -27.05 0.93 -1.58
CA SER A 80 -27.58 0.25 -2.78
C SER A 80 -26.51 -0.19 -3.78
N MET A 81 -25.23 -0.18 -3.38
CA MET A 81 -24.10 -0.54 -4.23
C MET A 81 -23.91 -2.06 -4.26
N SER A 82 -23.59 -2.60 -5.44
CA SER A 82 -23.22 -4.01 -5.57
C SER A 82 -21.91 -4.31 -4.81
N CYS A 83 -21.92 -5.36 -3.99
CA CYS A 83 -20.77 -5.82 -3.20
C CYS A 83 -19.50 -5.98 -4.08
N GLN A 84 -19.64 -6.58 -5.27
CA GLN A 84 -18.55 -6.72 -6.23
C GLN A 84 -17.91 -5.37 -6.63
N SER A 85 -18.72 -4.34 -6.86
CA SER A 85 -18.20 -3.03 -7.28
C SER A 85 -17.51 -2.30 -6.14
N MET A 86 -18.05 -2.43 -4.92
CA MET A 86 -17.44 -1.86 -3.72
C MET A 86 -16.08 -2.50 -3.44
N ASP A 87 -15.97 -3.83 -3.51
CA ASP A 87 -14.71 -4.54 -3.31
C ASP A 87 -13.70 -4.26 -4.42
N PHE A 88 -14.15 -4.21 -5.67
CA PHE A 88 -13.31 -3.77 -6.77
C PHE A 88 -12.75 -2.36 -6.51
N ALA A 89 -13.58 -1.40 -6.08
CA ALA A 89 -13.15 -0.04 -5.79
C ALA A 89 -12.16 0.02 -4.61
N ILE A 90 -12.42 -0.73 -3.53
CA ILE A 90 -11.51 -0.83 -2.37
C ILE A 90 -10.16 -1.38 -2.80
N MET A 91 -10.14 -2.51 -3.51
CA MET A 91 -8.90 -3.11 -3.99
C MET A 91 -8.16 -2.17 -4.95
N PHE A 92 -8.87 -1.57 -5.90
CA PHE A 92 -8.28 -0.66 -6.87
C PHE A 92 -7.63 0.56 -6.21
N LEU A 93 -8.34 1.23 -5.30
CA LEU A 93 -7.82 2.39 -4.56
C LEU A 93 -6.65 2.01 -3.64
N THR A 94 -6.72 0.84 -3.00
CA THR A 94 -5.59 0.32 -2.20
C THR A 94 -4.37 0.10 -3.07
N ASN A 95 -4.51 -0.54 -4.23
CA ASN A 95 -3.40 -0.77 -5.16
C ASN A 95 -2.86 0.53 -5.78
N ILE A 96 -3.70 1.53 -6.03
CA ILE A 96 -3.23 2.87 -6.42
C ILE A 96 -2.39 3.49 -5.31
N ALA A 97 -2.83 3.39 -4.05
CA ALA A 97 -2.09 3.94 -2.93
C ALA A 97 -0.69 3.32 -2.80
N ILE A 98 -0.61 2.00 -3.00
CA ILE A 98 0.65 1.23 -3.05
C ILE A 98 1.52 1.74 -4.20
N GLY A 99 1.02 1.70 -5.44
CA GLY A 99 1.77 2.08 -6.64
C GLY A 99 2.24 3.53 -6.63
N CYS A 100 1.44 4.45 -6.08
CA CYS A 100 1.84 5.84 -5.91
C CYS A 100 2.94 6.00 -4.84
N SER A 101 2.89 5.21 -3.75
CA SER A 101 3.95 5.21 -2.74
C SER A 101 5.28 4.69 -3.28
N THR A 102 5.26 3.58 -4.02
CA THR A 102 6.46 3.03 -4.68
C THR A 102 7.00 3.98 -5.75
N THR A 103 6.12 4.67 -6.48
CA THR A 103 6.50 5.71 -7.45
C THR A 103 7.20 6.90 -6.77
N ASN A 104 6.81 7.29 -5.55
CA ASN A 104 7.54 8.32 -4.80
C ASN A 104 8.99 7.92 -4.53
N LEU A 105 9.23 6.65 -4.18
CA LEU A 105 10.58 6.12 -3.99
C LEU A 105 11.36 6.07 -5.32
N MET A 106 10.69 5.72 -6.41
CA MET A 106 11.25 5.75 -7.76
C MET A 106 11.69 7.15 -8.18
N ILE A 107 10.87 8.18 -7.96
CA ILE A 107 11.19 9.57 -8.31
C ILE A 107 12.43 10.05 -7.53
N ARG A 108 12.58 9.67 -6.26
CA ARG A 108 13.79 9.98 -5.48
C ARG A 108 15.03 9.34 -6.08
N THR A 109 14.94 8.04 -6.40
CA THR A 109 16.02 7.30 -7.06
C THR A 109 16.40 7.98 -8.38
N TRP A 110 15.41 8.40 -9.16
CA TRP A 110 15.60 9.09 -10.43
C TRP A 110 16.38 10.40 -10.30
N LEU A 111 16.04 11.23 -9.31
CA LEU A 111 16.71 12.51 -9.07
C LEU A 111 18.18 12.35 -8.67
N ILE A 112 18.47 11.31 -7.88
CA ILE A 112 19.85 10.98 -7.45
C ILE A 112 20.70 10.54 -8.64
N TRP A 113 20.13 9.71 -9.53
CA TRP A 113 20.83 9.08 -10.65
C TRP A 113 20.57 9.77 -12.00
N LYS A 114 20.51 11.11 -12.01
CA LYS A 114 20.15 11.90 -13.21
C LYS A 114 21.07 11.67 -14.43
N THR A 115 22.32 11.25 -14.19
CA THR A 115 23.36 11.10 -15.24
C THR A 115 23.35 9.73 -15.92
N SER A 116 22.81 8.69 -15.29
CA SER A 116 22.83 7.32 -15.83
C SER A 116 21.56 6.99 -16.61
N CYS A 117 21.62 7.07 -17.94
CA CYS A 117 20.49 6.77 -18.83
C CYS A 117 20.01 5.31 -18.69
N LEU A 118 20.93 4.35 -18.56
CA LEU A 118 20.60 2.92 -18.41
C LEU A 118 19.72 2.65 -17.18
N LEU A 119 20.08 3.22 -16.03
CA LEU A 119 19.32 3.04 -14.80
C LEU A 119 17.92 3.65 -14.92
N ARG A 120 17.80 4.82 -15.57
CA ARG A 120 16.51 5.47 -15.82
C ARG A 120 15.62 4.60 -16.70
N LEU A 121 16.15 4.02 -17.77
CA LEU A 121 15.39 3.12 -18.63
C LEU A 121 14.89 1.89 -17.85
N LEU A 122 15.77 1.29 -17.03
CA LEU A 122 15.42 0.16 -16.16
C LEU A 122 14.31 0.52 -15.16
N LEU A 123 14.41 1.68 -14.52
CA LEU A 123 13.41 2.20 -13.58
C LEU A 123 12.04 2.37 -14.23
N VAL A 124 11.98 2.94 -15.45
CA VAL A 124 10.71 3.09 -16.19
C VAL A 124 10.10 1.72 -16.50
N LEU A 125 10.93 0.77 -16.99
CA LEU A 125 10.45 -0.54 -17.40
C LEU A 125 9.90 -1.34 -16.20
N LEU A 126 10.58 -1.31 -15.06
CA LEU A 126 10.10 -1.91 -13.81
C LEU A 126 8.82 -1.23 -13.31
N SER A 127 8.73 0.10 -13.38
CA SER A 127 7.53 0.84 -13.00
C SER A 127 6.32 0.47 -13.85
N LEU A 128 6.49 0.36 -15.17
CA LEU A 128 5.41 -0.09 -16.07
C LEU A 128 4.93 -1.50 -15.70
N GLY A 129 5.85 -2.43 -15.47
CA GLY A 129 5.50 -3.78 -15.00
C GLY A 129 4.73 -3.75 -13.68
N HIS A 130 5.18 -2.95 -12.71
CA HIS A 130 4.52 -2.79 -11.42
C HIS A 130 3.06 -2.30 -11.56
N TRP A 131 2.85 -1.22 -12.32
CA TRP A 131 1.52 -0.63 -12.51
C TRP A 131 0.57 -1.57 -13.26
N THR A 132 1.06 -2.33 -14.23
CA THR A 132 0.23 -3.33 -14.93
C THR A 132 -0.26 -4.43 -13.99
N LEU A 133 0.59 -4.95 -13.10
CA LEU A 133 0.20 -5.97 -12.12
C LEU A 133 -0.82 -5.42 -11.11
N LEU A 134 -0.58 -4.22 -10.58
CA LEU A 134 -1.46 -3.58 -9.60
C LEU A 134 -2.85 -3.27 -10.16
N THR A 135 -2.96 -2.91 -11.44
CA THR A 135 -4.24 -2.58 -12.08
C THR A 135 -5.02 -3.81 -12.50
N LEU A 136 -4.35 -4.90 -12.86
CA LEU A 136 -4.99 -6.16 -13.22
C LEU A 136 -5.49 -6.93 -11.99
N PHE A 137 -4.79 -6.86 -10.86
CA PHE A 137 -5.11 -7.64 -9.67
C PHE A 137 -6.56 -7.48 -9.16
N PRO A 138 -7.15 -6.28 -9.04
CA PRO A 138 -8.54 -6.09 -8.63
C PRO A 138 -9.56 -6.83 -9.50
N THR A 139 -9.27 -7.04 -10.79
CA THR A 139 -10.20 -7.74 -11.71
C THR A 139 -10.30 -9.25 -11.43
N THR A 140 -9.36 -9.79 -10.67
CA THR A 140 -9.31 -11.23 -10.34
C THR A 140 -10.15 -11.60 -9.13
N ALA A 141 -10.62 -10.62 -8.36
CA ALA A 141 -11.40 -10.84 -7.16
C ALA A 141 -12.89 -10.98 -7.45
N ARG A 142 -13.53 -11.93 -6.78
CA ARG A 142 -14.98 -12.15 -6.81
C ARG A 142 -15.55 -12.02 -5.40
N ALA A 143 -16.50 -11.11 -5.26
CA ALA A 143 -17.23 -10.85 -4.04
C ALA A 143 -18.73 -10.95 -4.31
N SER A 144 -19.45 -11.54 -3.37
CA SER A 144 -20.91 -11.66 -3.45
C SER A 144 -21.55 -11.41 -2.09
N THR A 145 -22.83 -11.08 -2.12
CA THR A 145 -23.59 -10.83 -0.90
C THR A 145 -24.21 -12.15 -0.43
N ILE A 146 -23.75 -12.68 0.70
CA ILE A 146 -24.35 -13.84 1.37
C ILE A 146 -25.03 -13.37 2.65
N ASN A 147 -26.30 -13.71 2.83
CA ASN A 147 -27.08 -13.35 4.03
C ASN A 147 -27.07 -11.85 4.37
N GLY A 148 -27.04 -10.99 3.36
CA GLY A 148 -26.98 -9.52 3.53
C GLY A 148 -25.59 -8.97 3.86
N ILE A 149 -24.57 -9.81 3.95
CA ILE A 149 -23.18 -9.44 4.25
C ILE A 149 -22.34 -9.56 2.97
N CYS A 150 -21.49 -8.58 2.71
CA CYS A 150 -20.58 -8.58 1.56
C CYS A 150 -19.30 -9.36 1.89
N VAL A 151 -19.10 -10.51 1.22
CA VAL A 151 -17.97 -11.42 1.46
C VAL A 151 -17.17 -11.67 0.18
N VAL A 152 -15.85 -11.77 0.32
CA VAL A 152 -14.94 -12.09 -0.80
C VAL A 152 -14.83 -13.60 -0.88
N HIS A 153 -15.27 -14.19 -1.99
CA HIS A 153 -15.25 -15.64 -2.18
C HIS A 153 -13.97 -16.16 -2.79
N PHE A 154 -13.38 -15.37 -3.68
CA PHE A 154 -12.28 -15.83 -4.48
C PHE A 154 -11.36 -14.68 -4.84
N VAL A 155 -10.07 -14.90 -4.58
CA VAL A 155 -8.97 -14.11 -5.10
C VAL A 155 -7.97 -15.11 -5.65
N ASN A 156 -7.45 -14.87 -6.86
CA ASN A 156 -6.48 -15.79 -7.43
C ASN A 156 -5.16 -15.70 -6.62
N PRO A 157 -4.75 -16.77 -5.89
CA PRO A 157 -3.59 -16.71 -5.01
C PRO A 157 -2.27 -16.56 -5.77
N ALA A 158 -2.22 -17.03 -7.03
CA ALA A 158 -1.05 -16.83 -7.88
C ALA A 158 -0.85 -15.35 -8.22
N TYR A 159 -1.94 -14.63 -8.51
CA TYR A 159 -1.87 -13.18 -8.75
C TYR A 159 -1.56 -12.41 -7.48
N ALA A 160 -2.19 -12.76 -6.35
CA ALA A 160 -1.92 -12.13 -5.06
C ALA A 160 -0.45 -12.24 -4.66
N SER A 161 0.11 -13.47 -4.70
CA SER A 161 1.53 -13.69 -4.43
C SER A 161 2.45 -12.99 -5.44
N ALA A 162 2.10 -12.98 -6.72
CA ALA A 162 2.88 -12.26 -7.74
C ALA A 162 2.94 -10.74 -7.46
N VAL A 163 1.82 -10.11 -7.10
CA VAL A 163 1.79 -8.68 -6.75
C VAL A 163 2.66 -8.40 -5.52
N VAL A 164 2.54 -9.21 -4.46
CA VAL A 164 3.32 -9.02 -3.24
C VAL A 164 4.82 -9.18 -3.51
N ILE A 165 5.24 -10.27 -4.18
CA ILE A 165 6.64 -10.52 -4.52
C ILE A 165 7.20 -9.42 -5.41
N TYR A 166 6.45 -9.02 -6.44
CA TYR A 166 6.89 -7.99 -7.37
C TYR A 166 7.07 -6.66 -6.63
N THR A 167 6.11 -6.27 -5.80
CA THR A 167 6.18 -4.98 -5.08
C THR A 167 7.34 -4.97 -4.08
N MET A 168 7.51 -6.05 -3.31
CA MET A 168 8.63 -6.17 -2.36
C MET A 168 10.00 -6.11 -3.05
N SER A 169 10.16 -6.85 -4.16
CA SER A 169 11.42 -6.87 -4.89
C SER A 169 11.70 -5.53 -5.58
N TYR A 170 10.67 -4.88 -6.14
CA TYR A 170 10.79 -3.55 -6.72
C TYR A 170 11.21 -2.50 -5.69
N ASP A 171 10.54 -2.45 -4.53
CA ASP A 171 10.88 -1.51 -3.46
C ASP A 171 12.29 -1.76 -2.91
N LEU A 172 12.72 -3.03 -2.79
CA LEU A 172 14.07 -3.38 -2.36
C LEU A 172 15.12 -2.85 -3.34
N VAL A 173 14.90 -3.05 -4.65
CA VAL A 173 15.79 -2.54 -5.70
C VAL A 173 15.88 -1.02 -5.64
N LEU A 174 14.73 -0.33 -5.53
CA LEU A 174 14.68 1.13 -5.40
C LEU A 174 15.41 1.64 -4.15
N LEU A 175 15.22 0.98 -3.01
CA LEU A 175 15.88 1.34 -1.76
C LEU A 175 17.40 1.17 -1.88
N VAL A 176 17.87 0.04 -2.42
CA VAL A 176 19.30 -0.23 -2.62
C VAL A 176 19.92 0.84 -3.51
N PHE A 177 19.29 1.18 -4.64
CA PHE A 177 19.79 2.25 -5.52
C PHE A 177 19.76 3.62 -4.84
N THR A 178 18.72 3.91 -4.06
CA THR A 178 18.63 5.15 -3.28
C THR A 178 19.79 5.24 -2.29
N VAL A 179 20.04 4.19 -1.51
CA VAL A 179 21.12 4.13 -0.50
C VAL A 179 22.49 4.24 -1.15
N ILE A 180 22.77 3.48 -2.22
CA ILE A 180 24.05 3.55 -2.94
C ILE A 180 24.28 4.95 -3.51
N GLY A 181 23.26 5.54 -4.13
CA GLY A 181 23.37 6.88 -4.68
C GLY A 181 23.59 7.94 -3.60
N LEU A 182 22.98 7.76 -2.42
CA LEU A 182 23.16 8.64 -1.27
C LEU A 182 24.53 8.48 -0.59
N LEU A 183 25.12 7.29 -0.61
CA LEU A 183 26.48 7.02 -0.10
C LEU A 183 27.56 7.66 -0.97
N LYS A 184 27.28 7.86 -2.27
CA LYS A 184 28.20 8.50 -3.21
C LYS A 184 28.18 10.04 -3.13
N MET A 185 27.23 10.64 -2.42
CA MET A 185 27.16 12.09 -2.24
C MET A 185 28.01 12.53 -1.04
N PRO A 186 28.74 13.67 -1.12
CA PRO A 186 29.57 14.15 -0.03
C PRO A 186 28.73 14.41 1.24
N SER A 187 29.05 13.63 2.27
CA SER A 187 28.35 13.54 3.56
C SER A 187 28.61 14.77 4.43
N SER A 188 27.60 15.61 4.64
CA SER A 188 27.66 16.66 5.69
C SER A 188 26.29 17.07 6.24
N SER A 189 25.18 16.84 5.52
CA SER A 189 23.88 17.28 6.05
C SER A 189 23.33 16.28 7.07
N THR A 190 22.94 16.78 8.25
CA THR A 190 22.11 16.09 9.26
C THR A 190 20.85 15.46 8.64
N LEU A 191 20.40 16.04 7.54
CA LEU A 191 19.31 15.57 6.68
C LEU A 191 19.56 14.17 6.12
N TRP A 192 20.79 13.84 5.70
CA TRP A 192 21.18 12.51 5.23
C TRP A 192 20.97 11.43 6.30
N LYS A 193 21.44 11.70 7.53
CA LYS A 193 21.33 10.74 8.65
C LYS A 193 19.88 10.49 9.04
N THR A 194 19.06 11.53 9.09
CA THR A 194 17.64 11.41 9.42
C THR A 194 16.87 10.67 8.33
N LEU A 195 17.15 10.99 7.05
CA LEU A 195 16.47 10.39 5.90
C LEU A 195 16.76 8.89 5.78
N VAL A 196 18.03 8.48 5.89
CA VAL A 196 18.41 7.07 5.83
C VAL A 196 17.89 6.31 7.03
N LYS A 197 18.07 6.84 8.25
CA LYS A 197 17.65 6.13 9.47
C LYS A 197 16.15 5.90 9.49
N GLN A 198 15.34 6.92 9.21
CA GLN A 198 13.89 6.76 9.23
C GLN A 198 13.41 5.94 8.03
N GLY A 199 13.88 6.22 6.81
CA GLY A 199 13.43 5.52 5.60
C GLY A 199 13.74 4.02 5.61
N VAL A 200 14.93 3.63 6.08
CA VAL A 200 15.33 2.21 6.17
C VAL A 200 14.52 1.47 7.24
N ILE A 201 14.27 2.08 8.41
CA ILE A 201 13.46 1.43 9.46
C ILE A 201 12.04 1.13 8.95
N TYR A 202 11.37 2.11 8.32
CA TYR A 202 10.03 1.88 7.78
C TYR A 202 10.02 0.88 6.63
N PHE A 203 11.06 0.87 5.78
CA PHE A 203 11.20 -0.15 4.74
C PHE A 203 11.34 -1.55 5.34
N VAL A 204 12.20 -1.74 6.35
CA VAL A 204 12.41 -3.05 7.00
C VAL A 204 11.11 -3.53 7.65
N LEU A 205 10.40 -2.64 8.36
CA LEU A 205 9.09 -2.96 8.92
C LEU A 205 8.10 -3.41 7.84
N ASN A 206 8.02 -2.66 6.74
CA ASN A 206 7.13 -3.00 5.63
C ASN A 206 7.52 -4.33 4.96
N PHE A 207 8.82 -4.58 4.79
CA PHE A 207 9.34 -5.81 4.22
C PHE A 207 8.98 -7.03 5.07
N VAL A 208 9.12 -6.92 6.40
CA VAL A 208 8.74 -8.00 7.33
C VAL A 208 7.24 -8.27 7.26
N VAL A 209 6.39 -7.23 7.28
CA VAL A 209 4.93 -7.41 7.21
C VAL A 209 4.52 -8.06 5.88
N ASN A 210 5.08 -7.61 4.75
CA ASN A 210 4.79 -8.21 3.45
C ASN A 210 5.37 -9.62 3.30
N LEU A 211 6.50 -9.94 3.96
CA LEU A 211 7.04 -11.30 3.98
C LEU A 211 6.09 -12.25 4.72
N ILE A 212 5.55 -11.83 5.87
CA ILE A 212 4.56 -12.62 6.60
C ILE A 212 3.30 -12.81 5.75
N LEU A 213 2.80 -11.73 5.12
CA LEU A 213 1.67 -11.79 4.20
C LEU A 213 1.92 -12.79 3.05
N LEU A 214 3.10 -12.79 2.46
CA LEU A 214 3.48 -13.72 1.39
C LEU A 214 3.48 -15.16 1.89
N VAL A 215 4.01 -15.44 3.07
CA VAL A 215 4.00 -16.78 3.66
C VAL A 215 2.57 -17.26 3.89
N LEU A 216 1.71 -16.41 4.46
CA LEU A 216 0.29 -16.74 4.67
C LEU A 216 -0.40 -17.05 3.34
N ASN A 217 -0.25 -16.16 2.34
CA ASN A 217 -0.82 -16.35 1.01
C ASN A 217 -0.35 -17.64 0.32
N ARG A 218 0.89 -18.07 0.54
CA ARG A 218 1.42 -19.33 -0.02
C ARG A 218 0.95 -20.57 0.72
N LEU A 219 0.63 -20.44 2.01
CA LEU A 219 0.00 -21.52 2.77
C LEU A 219 -1.47 -21.73 2.36
N ASN A 220 -2.12 -20.73 1.75
CA ASN A 220 -3.49 -20.79 1.24
C ASN A 220 -4.47 -21.38 2.27
N LEU A 221 -4.43 -20.82 3.49
CA LEU A 221 -5.19 -21.33 4.63
C LEU A 221 -6.65 -20.95 4.49
N ASN A 222 -6.91 -19.66 4.22
CA ASN A 222 -8.23 -19.06 4.07
C ASN A 222 -8.09 -17.67 3.42
N PRO A 223 -9.00 -17.26 2.51
CA PRO A 223 -9.03 -15.91 1.94
C PRO A 223 -8.87 -14.76 2.94
N ILE A 224 -9.41 -14.88 4.16
CA ILE A 224 -9.31 -13.85 5.20
C ILE A 224 -7.88 -13.79 5.77
N MET A 225 -7.29 -14.93 6.13
CA MET A 225 -5.91 -15.00 6.65
C MET A 225 -4.89 -14.52 5.62
N ASP A 226 -5.09 -14.87 4.36
CA ASP A 226 -4.16 -14.57 3.27
C ASP A 226 -4.13 -13.08 2.93
N ALA A 227 -5.09 -12.30 3.42
CA ALA A 227 -5.22 -10.86 3.18
C ALA A 227 -5.15 -10.01 4.46
N ILE A 228 -5.11 -10.61 5.66
CA ILE A 228 -5.25 -9.90 6.95
C ILE A 228 -4.17 -8.83 7.16
N LEU A 229 -2.95 -9.07 6.64
CA LEU A 229 -1.82 -8.13 6.74
C LEU A 229 -1.72 -7.17 5.55
N GLY A 230 -2.56 -7.30 4.53
CA GLY A 230 -2.54 -6.42 3.35
C GLY A 230 -2.86 -4.96 3.71
N MET A 231 -3.88 -4.74 4.56
CA MET A 231 -4.27 -3.40 5.01
C MET A 231 -3.22 -2.75 5.94
N PRO A 232 -2.66 -3.47 6.96
CA PRO A 232 -1.50 -2.98 7.70
C PRO A 232 -0.32 -2.60 6.80
N ALA A 233 0.02 -3.43 5.81
CA ALA A 233 1.12 -3.16 4.89
C ALA A 233 0.86 -1.89 4.07
N ALA A 234 -0.33 -1.73 3.51
CA ALA A 234 -0.73 -0.53 2.78
C ALA A 234 -0.71 0.74 3.66
N CYS A 235 -1.09 0.63 4.94
CA CYS A 235 -0.97 1.73 5.90
C CYS A 235 0.48 2.14 6.16
N ILE A 236 1.41 1.18 6.22
CA ILE A 236 2.84 1.47 6.41
C ILE A 236 3.38 2.20 5.17
N TRP A 237 3.01 1.77 3.96
CA TRP A 237 3.41 2.42 2.71
C TRP A 237 2.88 3.85 2.57
N SER A 238 1.60 4.09 2.88
CA SER A 238 1.02 5.44 2.86
C SER A 238 1.62 6.31 3.96
N GLY A 239 1.88 5.75 5.14
CA GLY A 239 2.63 6.42 6.22
C GLY A 239 4.05 6.81 5.82
N LEU A 240 4.79 5.92 5.17
CA LEU A 240 6.16 6.15 4.68
C LEU A 240 6.19 7.29 3.66
N SER A 241 5.18 7.38 2.79
CA SER A 241 5.07 8.50 1.84
C SER A 241 4.97 9.86 2.53
N SER A 242 4.36 9.92 3.73
CA SER A 242 3.98 11.16 4.41
C SER A 242 5.00 11.84 5.28
N ARG A 243 6.01 11.10 5.75
CA ARG A 243 7.04 11.67 6.62
C ARG A 243 8.19 12.31 5.83
N PHE A 244 8.09 12.33 4.51
CA PHE A 244 9.14 12.80 3.63
C PHE A 244 8.57 13.63 2.46
N PRO A 245 8.06 14.84 2.71
CA PRO A 245 7.79 15.79 1.62
C PRO A 245 9.11 16.08 0.88
N VAL A 246 9.09 15.92 -0.45
CA VAL A 246 10.24 16.12 -1.35
C VAL A 246 10.51 17.59 -1.58
#